data_AF-A0AAV5K3H9-F1
#
_entry.id   AF-A0AAV5K3H9-F1
#
_cell.length_a   1.000
_cell.length_b   1.000
_cell.length_c   1.000
_cell.angle_alpha   90.00
_cell.angle_beta   90.00
_cell.angle_gamma   90.00
#
_symmetry.space_group_name_H-M   'P 1'
#
loop_
_entity.id
_entity.type
_entity.pdbx_description
1 polymer ?
#
loop_
_entity_poly.entity_id
_entity_poly.type
_entity_poly.pdbx_seq_one_letter_code
_entity_poly.pdbx_strand_id
1 'polypeptide(L)'
;MEKEMRYFHEASLTDQEGRLRTMRIPVVQELARSGIDHLPKRFTRVPPTDRTSYTLNFPPVINVARLKEGSEADGRAAELARLASGVKEWGLVLVTEHGIGSSVLHGVRDAVEGFFGLSFEEKKRCVGSYASVDNLGYGRNFVRSDDQPFDWIDRLAMKAAPPGADGGLDVWPRKPPNFR
;
A
#
# COMPACT_ATOMS: atom_id res chain seq x y z
N MET A 1 -31.77 11.39 -2.20
CA MET A 1 -31.36 11.51 -3.61
C MET A 1 -29.84 11.35 -3.63
N GLU A 2 -29.35 10.13 -3.79
CA GLU A 2 -27.90 9.88 -3.88
C GLU A 2 -27.38 10.64 -5.11
N LYS A 3 -26.56 11.67 -4.90
CA LYS A 3 -25.76 12.22 -6.00
C LYS A 3 -25.01 11.04 -6.61
N GLU A 4 -25.23 10.80 -7.90
CA GLU A 4 -24.59 9.73 -8.65
C GLU A 4 -23.08 9.76 -8.37
N MET A 5 -22.57 8.73 -7.70
CA MET A 5 -21.18 8.68 -7.28
C MET A 5 -20.30 8.55 -8.52
N ARG A 6 -19.80 9.69 -9.02
CA ARG A 6 -19.06 9.78 -10.28
C ARG A 6 -17.74 9.01 -10.26
N TYR A 7 -17.03 9.02 -9.12
CA TYR A 7 -15.72 8.40 -8.96
C TYR A 7 -15.78 7.31 -7.90
N PHE A 8 -15.66 6.06 -8.34
CA PHE A 8 -15.71 4.90 -7.47
C PHE A 8 -14.83 3.77 -7.99
N HIS A 9 -14.32 3.01 -7.03
CA HIS A 9 -13.77 1.69 -7.25
C HIS A 9 -14.86 0.64 -7.07
N GLU A 10 -14.70 -0.49 -7.74
CA GLU A 10 -15.57 -1.65 -7.57
C GLU A 10 -14.85 -2.69 -6.73
N ALA A 11 -15.55 -3.24 -5.75
CA ALA A 11 -15.08 -4.35 -4.94
C ALA A 11 -16.14 -5.45 -4.94
N SER A 12 -15.70 -6.69 -5.10
CA SER A 12 -16.58 -7.85 -5.02
C SER A 12 -16.60 -8.41 -3.61
N LEU A 13 -17.80 -8.73 -3.12
CA LEU A 13 -18.08 -9.33 -1.82
C LEU A 13 -18.94 -10.57 -2.06
N THR A 14 -18.71 -11.64 -1.30
CA THR A 14 -19.65 -12.77 -1.23
C THR A 14 -20.62 -12.52 -0.07
N ASP A 15 -21.93 -12.51 -0.35
CA ASP A 15 -22.95 -12.37 0.69
C ASP A 15 -23.10 -13.63 1.54
N GLN A 16 -23.97 -13.56 2.57
CA GLN A 16 -24.21 -14.67 3.50
C GLN A 16 -24.82 -15.89 2.81
N GLU A 17 -25.44 -15.69 1.64
CA GLU A 17 -26.01 -16.73 0.78
C GLU A 17 -25.02 -17.28 -0.26
N GLY A 18 -23.74 -16.87 -0.20
CA GLY A 18 -22.70 -17.33 -1.12
C GLY A 18 -22.71 -16.66 -2.49
N ARG A 19 -23.48 -15.60 -2.69
CA ARG A 19 -23.59 -14.89 -3.97
C ARG A 19 -22.60 -13.75 -4.06
N LEU A 20 -21.98 -13.61 -5.23
CA LEU A 20 -21.10 -12.49 -5.52
C LEU A 20 -21.91 -11.21 -5.73
N ARG A 21 -21.58 -10.16 -4.99
CA ARG A 21 -22.12 -8.80 -5.14
C ARG A 21 -20.97 -7.82 -5.40
N THR A 22 -21.26 -6.80 -6.19
CA THR A 22 -20.33 -5.70 -6.43
C THR A 22 -20.76 -4.48 -5.61
N MET A 23 -19.80 -3.87 -4.93
CA MET A 23 -19.99 -2.65 -4.16
C MET A 23 -19.16 -1.51 -4.74
N ARG A 24 -19.73 -0.31 -4.73
CA ARG A 24 -19.06 0.92 -5.16
C ARG A 24 -18.43 1.59 -3.94
N ILE A 25 -17.12 1.78 -3.98
CA ILE A 25 -16.35 2.46 -2.93
C ILE A 25 -15.89 3.81 -3.49
N PRO A 26 -16.15 4.94 -2.81
CA PRO A 26 -15.66 6.23 -3.26
C PRO A 26 -14.15 6.25 -3.48
N VAL A 27 -13.69 6.94 -4.52
CA VAL A 27 -12.25 7.22 -4.71
C VAL A 27 -11.83 8.26 -3.69
N VAL A 28 -10.94 7.88 -2.77
CA VAL A 28 -10.59 8.73 -1.62
C VAL A 28 -9.90 10.01 -2.09
N GLN A 29 -9.01 9.94 -3.07
CA GLN A 29 -8.33 11.11 -3.60
C GLN A 29 -9.31 12.13 -4.19
N GLU A 30 -10.37 11.68 -4.88
CA GLU A 30 -11.39 12.58 -5.45
C GLU A 30 -12.33 13.14 -4.37
N LEU A 31 -12.64 12.37 -3.32
CA LEU A 31 -13.32 12.90 -2.14
C LEU A 31 -12.50 13.96 -1.41
N ALA A 32 -11.20 13.75 -1.27
CA ALA A 32 -10.32 14.74 -0.64
C ALA A 32 -10.24 16.03 -1.48
N ARG A 33 -10.15 15.90 -2.82
CA ARG A 33 -10.12 17.03 -3.75
C ARG A 33 -11.42 17.82 -3.80
N SER A 34 -12.56 17.21 -3.48
CA SER A 34 -13.85 17.89 -3.50
C SER A 34 -14.10 18.78 -2.27
N GLY A 35 -13.19 18.80 -1.30
CA GLY A 35 -13.26 19.69 -0.14
C GLY A 35 -14.36 19.30 0.84
N ILE A 36 -14.50 18.01 1.15
CA ILE A 36 -15.49 17.53 2.13
C ILE A 36 -15.21 18.10 3.54
N ASP A 37 -16.27 18.52 4.23
CA ASP A 37 -16.18 19.00 5.62
C ASP A 37 -16.20 17.86 6.65
N HIS A 38 -16.74 16.70 6.26
CA HIS A 38 -16.90 15.52 7.11
C HIS A 38 -16.59 14.24 6.35
N LEU A 39 -15.91 13.30 7.01
CA LEU A 39 -15.67 11.97 6.45
C LEU A 39 -17.01 11.22 6.28
N PRO A 40 -17.23 10.51 5.17
CA PRO A 40 -18.38 9.63 5.05
C PRO A 40 -18.36 8.58 6.16
N LYS A 41 -19.55 8.19 6.65
CA LYS A 41 -19.71 7.27 7.79
C LYS A 41 -18.85 6.01 7.66
N ARG A 42 -18.75 5.45 6.45
CA ARG A 42 -17.96 4.24 6.17
C ARG A 42 -16.44 4.41 6.32
N PHE A 43 -15.91 5.63 6.32
CA PHE A 43 -14.48 5.90 6.58
C PHE A 43 -14.22 6.34 8.02
N THR A 44 -15.26 6.39 8.85
CA THR A 44 -15.15 6.76 10.26
C THR A 44 -14.96 5.50 11.09
N ARG A 45 -13.93 5.48 11.94
CA ARG A 45 -13.75 4.45 12.97
C ARG A 45 -14.00 5.07 14.33
N VAL A 46 -14.71 4.35 15.20
CA VAL A 46 -14.80 4.71 16.61
C VAL A 46 -13.43 4.42 17.22
N PRO A 47 -12.71 5.43 17.73
CA PRO A 47 -11.42 5.18 18.36
C PRO A 47 -11.61 4.24 19.56
N PRO A 48 -10.64 3.34 19.83
CA PRO A 48 -10.65 2.57 21.06
C PRO A 48 -10.77 3.53 22.26
N THR A 49 -11.65 3.21 23.21
CA THR A 49 -11.85 3.99 24.44
C THR A 49 -10.60 4.01 25.33
N ASP A 50 -9.68 3.08 25.12
CA ASP A 50 -8.46 2.95 25.90
C ASP A 50 -7.31 3.78 25.28
N ARG A 51 -7.30 5.08 25.60
CA ARG A 51 -6.16 5.95 25.32
C ARG A 51 -5.05 5.64 26.32
N THR A 52 -4.37 4.52 26.13
CA THR A 52 -3.12 4.24 26.82
C THR A 52 -2.09 5.29 26.41
N SER A 53 -1.46 5.93 27.39
CA SER A 53 -0.33 6.84 27.17
C SER A 53 0.81 6.03 26.55
N TYR A 54 0.98 6.11 25.23
CA TYR A 54 2.09 5.47 24.55
C TYR A 54 3.38 6.18 24.94
N THR A 55 4.31 5.47 25.58
CA THR A 55 5.71 5.89 25.55
C THR A 55 6.19 5.76 24.11
N LEU A 56 6.83 6.81 23.56
CA LEU A 56 7.40 6.78 22.21
C LEU A 56 8.64 5.88 22.20
N ASN A 57 8.41 4.58 22.20
CA ASN A 57 9.46 3.60 21.96
C ASN A 57 9.53 3.38 20.45
N PHE A 58 10.74 3.41 19.90
CA PHE A 58 10.99 3.17 18.47
C PHE A 58 11.57 1.77 18.26
N PRO A 59 11.20 1.08 17.17
CA PRO A 59 11.86 -0.17 16.79
C PRO A 59 13.36 0.07 16.54
N PRO A 60 14.21 -0.94 16.76
CA PRO A 60 15.65 -0.79 16.56
C PRO A 60 15.98 -0.51 15.09
N VAL A 61 17.05 0.28 14.90
CA VAL A 61 17.64 0.60 13.59
C VAL A 61 18.80 -0.35 13.34
N ILE A 62 18.77 -1.05 12.21
CA ILE A 62 19.74 -2.06 11.80
C ILE A 62 20.59 -1.51 10.65
N ASN A 63 21.90 -1.57 10.78
CA ASN A 63 22.85 -1.25 9.72
C ASN A 63 23.13 -2.49 8.87
N VAL A 64 22.57 -2.53 7.67
CA VAL A 64 22.67 -3.70 6.77
C VAL A 64 24.09 -3.93 6.28
N ALA A 65 24.91 -2.87 6.15
CA ALA A 65 26.30 -3.03 5.74
C ALA A 65 27.13 -3.84 6.75
N ARG A 66 26.82 -3.77 8.04
CA ARG A 66 27.48 -4.57 9.09
C ARG A 66 27.09 -6.04 9.10
N LEU A 67 26.00 -6.41 8.43
CA LEU A 67 25.54 -7.81 8.34
C LEU A 67 26.27 -8.60 7.25
N LYS A 68 26.95 -7.91 6.34
CA LYS A 68 27.64 -8.51 5.18
C LYS A 68 28.77 -9.42 5.63
N GLU A 69 28.97 -10.50 4.88
CA GLU A 69 30.13 -11.37 5.01
C GLU A 69 31.42 -10.57 4.80
N GLY A 70 32.43 -10.79 5.65
CA GLY A 70 33.67 -10.01 5.67
C GLY A 70 33.64 -8.75 6.54
N SER A 71 32.51 -8.42 7.18
CA SER A 71 32.48 -7.39 8.23
C SER A 71 33.22 -7.83 9.48
N GLU A 72 33.67 -6.87 10.30
CA GLU A 72 34.30 -7.12 11.60
C GLU A 72 33.41 -8.04 12.46
N ALA A 73 34.00 -9.09 13.03
CA ALA A 73 33.28 -10.22 13.58
C ALA A 73 32.40 -9.84 14.77
N ASP A 74 32.92 -9.04 15.70
CA ASP A 74 32.20 -8.63 16.90
C ASP A 74 31.07 -7.65 16.55
N GLY A 75 31.34 -6.69 15.66
CA GLY A 75 30.36 -5.75 15.14
C GLY A 75 29.23 -6.43 14.37
N ARG A 76 29.55 -7.44 13.55
CA ARG A 76 28.54 -8.25 12.84
C ARG A 76 27.70 -9.06 13.82
N ALA A 77 28.32 -9.69 14.83
CA ALA A 77 27.61 -10.45 15.85
C ALA A 77 26.65 -9.56 16.67
N ALA A 78 27.11 -8.37 17.06
CA ALA A 78 26.30 -7.39 17.77
C ALA A 78 25.10 -6.90 16.94
N GLU A 79 25.30 -6.62 15.65
CA GLU A 79 24.24 -6.18 14.75
C GLU A 79 23.21 -7.30 14.50
N LEU A 80 23.66 -8.55 14.36
CA LEU A 80 22.79 -9.73 14.27
C LEU A 80 21.95 -9.93 15.54
N ALA A 81 22.56 -9.79 16.72
CA ALA A 81 21.86 -9.88 17.99
C ALA A 81 20.78 -8.79 18.11
N ARG A 82 21.09 -7.57 17.66
CA ARG A 82 20.13 -6.46 17.62
C ARG A 82 18.97 -6.73 16.66
N LEU A 83 19.25 -7.27 15.47
CA LEU A 83 18.22 -7.68 14.51
C LEU A 83 17.29 -8.74 15.12
N ALA A 84 17.87 -9.77 15.75
CA ALA A 84 17.11 -10.85 16.37
C ALA A 84 16.21 -10.35 17.52
N SER A 85 16.74 -9.49 18.41
CA SER A 85 15.95 -8.85 19.47
C SER A 85 14.84 -7.98 18.89
N GLY A 86 15.14 -7.16 17.88
CA GLY A 86 14.14 -6.33 17.21
C GLY A 86 12.98 -7.12 16.62
N VAL A 87 13.26 -8.17 15.85
CA VAL A 87 12.21 -9.03 15.29
C VAL A 87 11.43 -9.75 16.40
N LYS A 88 12.09 -10.22 17.46
CA LYS A 88 11.44 -10.92 18.57
C LYS A 88 10.52 -10.02 19.40
N GLU A 89 10.97 -8.83 19.76
CA GLU A 89 10.27 -7.93 20.68
C GLU A 89 9.26 -7.04 19.95
N TRP A 90 9.56 -6.64 18.71
CA TRP A 90 8.76 -5.69 17.95
C TRP A 90 8.03 -6.30 16.75
N GLY A 91 8.57 -7.37 16.16
CA GLY A 91 8.15 -7.83 14.83
C GLY A 91 8.48 -6.84 13.71
N LEU A 92 9.23 -5.78 14.01
CA LEU A 92 9.56 -4.67 13.10
C LEU A 92 10.96 -4.15 13.42
N VAL A 93 11.72 -3.82 12.36
CA VAL A 93 12.99 -3.11 12.45
C VAL A 93 13.05 -2.01 11.39
N LEU A 94 13.80 -0.95 11.65
CA LEU A 94 14.19 0.03 10.64
C LEU A 94 15.56 -0.37 10.07
N VAL A 95 15.82 -0.07 8.81
CA VAL A 95 17.11 -0.41 8.17
C VAL A 95 17.82 0.84 7.66
N THR A 96 19.14 0.83 7.76
CA THR A 96 20.08 1.85 7.26
C THR A 96 21.22 1.17 6.53
N GLU A 97 22.00 1.93 5.75
CA GLU A 97 23.10 1.38 4.95
C GLU A 97 22.69 0.17 4.09
N HIS A 98 21.46 0.23 3.57
CA HIS A 98 20.82 -0.86 2.81
C HIS A 98 21.42 -1.07 1.42
N GLY A 99 22.31 -0.19 0.95
CA GLY A 99 22.98 -0.30 -0.35
C GLY A 99 22.13 0.09 -1.57
N ILE A 100 20.82 0.27 -1.40
CA ILE A 100 19.94 0.86 -2.43
C ILE A 100 20.34 2.34 -2.64
N GLY A 101 20.73 2.70 -3.87
CA GLY A 101 21.12 4.06 -4.21
C GLY A 101 19.95 5.05 -4.12
N SER A 102 20.22 6.27 -3.62
CA SER A 102 19.19 7.30 -3.43
C SER A 102 18.46 7.68 -4.73
N SER A 103 19.12 7.60 -5.88
CA SER A 103 18.50 7.85 -7.19
C SER A 103 17.36 6.87 -7.49
N VAL A 104 17.48 5.60 -7.08
CA VAL A 104 16.42 4.60 -7.23
C VAL A 104 15.23 4.96 -6.33
N LEU A 105 15.50 5.32 -5.07
CA LEU A 105 14.44 5.71 -4.12
C LEU A 105 13.69 6.96 -4.60
N HIS A 106 14.40 7.98 -5.10
CA HIS A 106 13.79 9.15 -5.71
C HIS A 106 12.99 8.78 -6.97
N GLY A 107 13.53 7.94 -7.85
CA GLY A 107 12.83 7.48 -9.05
C GLY A 107 11.51 6.76 -8.74
N VAL A 108 11.50 5.89 -7.72
CA VAL A 108 10.27 5.23 -7.24
C VAL A 108 9.26 6.25 -6.72
N ARG A 109 9.71 7.21 -5.92
CA ARG A 109 8.86 8.28 -5.41
C ARG A 109 8.23 9.08 -6.56
N ASP A 110 9.04 9.53 -7.51
CA ASP A 110 8.59 10.33 -8.65
C ASP A 110 7.62 9.55 -9.55
N ALA A 111 7.87 8.25 -9.77
CA ALA A 111 6.98 7.39 -10.52
C ALA A 111 5.61 7.23 -9.84
N VAL A 112 5.59 7.00 -8.53
CA VAL A 112 4.35 6.86 -7.73
C VAL A 112 3.59 8.18 -7.68
N GLU A 113 4.27 9.30 -7.39
CA GLU A 113 3.66 10.63 -7.39
C GLU A 113 3.11 10.98 -8.78
N GLY A 114 3.86 10.68 -9.84
CA GLY A 114 3.42 10.88 -11.23
C GLY A 114 2.18 10.07 -11.57
N PHE A 115 2.10 8.80 -11.17
CA PHE A 115 0.92 7.95 -11.37
C PHE A 115 -0.30 8.50 -10.62
N PHE A 116 -0.18 8.80 -9.32
CA PHE A 116 -1.30 9.33 -8.52
C PHE A 116 -1.65 10.79 -8.87
N GLY A 117 -0.77 11.51 -9.56
CA GLY A 117 -1.04 12.81 -10.15
C GLY A 117 -1.96 12.78 -11.37
N LEU A 118 -2.08 11.63 -12.04
CA LEU A 118 -2.98 11.45 -13.19
C LEU A 118 -4.46 11.60 -12.79
N SER A 119 -5.31 11.88 -13.78
CA SER A 119 -6.77 11.85 -13.60
C SER A 119 -7.25 10.44 -13.21
N PHE A 120 -8.39 10.34 -12.52
CA PHE A 120 -8.99 9.04 -12.19
C PHE A 120 -9.15 8.13 -13.41
N GLU A 121 -9.65 8.69 -14.52
CA GLU A 121 -9.87 7.96 -15.76
C GLU A 121 -8.58 7.46 -16.41
N GLU A 122 -7.49 8.22 -16.29
CA GLU A 122 -6.19 7.78 -16.79
C GLU A 122 -5.57 6.70 -15.91
N LYS A 123 -5.65 6.82 -14.58
CA LYS A 123 -5.19 5.78 -13.66
C LYS A 123 -5.90 4.45 -13.92
N LYS A 124 -7.21 4.46 -14.15
CA LYS A 124 -7.97 3.26 -14.52
C LYS A 124 -7.53 2.70 -15.88
N ARG A 125 -7.27 3.55 -16.87
CA ARG A 125 -6.87 3.10 -18.23
C ARG A 125 -5.43 2.61 -18.32
N CYS A 126 -4.51 3.15 -17.53
CA CYS A 126 -3.09 2.82 -17.65
C CYS A 126 -2.68 1.56 -16.89
N VAL A 127 -3.59 0.98 -16.09
CA VAL A 127 -3.43 -0.29 -15.38
C VAL A 127 -4.22 -1.37 -16.12
N GLY A 128 -3.61 -2.53 -16.36
CA GLY A 128 -4.29 -3.66 -17.01
C GLY A 128 -5.49 -4.18 -16.21
N SER A 129 -6.55 -4.55 -16.92
CA SER A 129 -7.75 -5.20 -16.35
C SER A 129 -7.58 -6.71 -16.38
N TYR A 130 -7.85 -7.40 -15.26
CA TYR A 130 -8.23 -8.81 -15.31
C TYR A 130 -9.33 -9.16 -14.31
N ALA A 131 -10.36 -9.80 -14.86
CA ALA A 131 -11.55 -10.31 -14.19
C ALA A 131 -11.31 -11.55 -13.30
N SER A 132 -10.06 -11.94 -13.02
CA SER A 132 -9.80 -13.23 -12.32
C SER A 132 -8.56 -13.30 -11.43
N VAL A 133 -7.75 -12.26 -11.27
CA VAL A 133 -6.52 -12.35 -10.43
C VAL A 133 -6.58 -11.36 -9.26
N ASP A 134 -6.71 -11.94 -8.07
CA ASP A 134 -6.50 -11.43 -6.71
C ASP A 134 -5.97 -10.00 -6.59
N ASN A 135 -6.86 -9.03 -6.37
CA ASN A 135 -6.55 -7.73 -5.72
C ASN A 135 -5.40 -6.88 -6.29
N LEU A 136 -4.92 -7.17 -7.49
CA LEU A 136 -3.95 -6.36 -8.22
C LEU A 136 -4.64 -5.24 -9.01
N GLY A 137 -3.92 -4.15 -9.24
CA GLY A 137 -4.34 -2.97 -9.98
C GLY A 137 -4.68 -1.78 -9.09
N TYR A 138 -5.24 -0.74 -9.70
CA TYR A 138 -5.65 0.49 -9.03
C TYR A 138 -7.07 0.36 -8.49
N GLY A 139 -7.27 0.73 -7.22
CA GLY A 139 -8.59 0.86 -6.62
C GLY A 139 -9.17 -0.42 -6.01
N ARG A 140 -8.45 -1.55 -6.06
CA ARG A 140 -8.94 -2.78 -5.45
C ARG A 140 -8.81 -2.73 -3.93
N ASN A 141 -9.95 -2.72 -3.27
CA ASN A 141 -10.07 -2.77 -1.81
C ASN A 141 -10.59 -4.13 -1.37
N PHE A 142 -9.98 -4.68 -0.31
CA PHE A 142 -10.52 -5.86 0.35
C PHE A 142 -11.74 -5.48 1.17
N VAL A 143 -12.91 -5.91 0.70
CA VAL A 143 -14.17 -5.81 1.43
C VAL A 143 -14.51 -7.19 1.96
N ARG A 144 -14.56 -7.33 3.28
CA ARG A 144 -14.88 -8.56 3.99
C ARG A 144 -16.34 -8.63 4.39
N SER A 145 -17.00 -7.48 4.55
CA SER A 145 -18.41 -7.38 4.94
C SER A 145 -19.00 -6.01 4.58
N ASP A 146 -20.34 -5.94 4.57
CA ASP A 146 -21.08 -4.70 4.28
C ASP A 146 -20.87 -3.60 5.32
N ASP A 147 -20.64 -3.98 6.58
CA ASP A 147 -20.47 -3.09 7.73
C ASP A 147 -19.01 -2.67 7.97
N GLN A 148 -18.06 -3.24 7.22
CA GLN A 148 -16.64 -2.92 7.37
C GLN A 148 -16.38 -1.42 7.13
N PRO A 149 -15.70 -0.74 8.09
CA PRO A 149 -15.14 0.58 7.84
C PRO A 149 -14.01 0.51 6.80
N PHE A 150 -14.07 1.39 5.81
CA PHE A 150 -13.04 1.55 4.81
C PHE A 150 -11.86 2.37 5.32
N ASP A 151 -10.68 2.06 4.81
CA ASP A 151 -9.50 2.88 5.03
C ASP A 151 -9.55 4.12 4.14
N TRP A 152 -9.05 5.24 4.65
CA TRP A 152 -8.95 6.49 3.91
C TRP A 152 -7.75 6.49 2.95
N ILE A 153 -7.76 5.58 1.97
CA ILE A 153 -6.68 5.39 0.99
C ILE A 153 -7.19 4.87 -0.35
N ASP A 154 -6.49 5.26 -1.42
CA ASP A 154 -6.53 4.57 -2.71
C ASP A 154 -5.25 3.75 -2.88
N ARG A 155 -5.35 2.55 -3.43
CA ARG A 155 -4.23 1.59 -3.54
C ARG A 155 -3.93 1.25 -4.99
N LEU A 156 -2.64 1.06 -5.30
CA LEU A 156 -2.16 0.37 -6.49
C LEU A 156 -1.37 -0.85 -6.02
N ALA A 157 -1.80 -2.04 -6.42
CA ALA A 157 -1.12 -3.30 -6.10
C ALA A 157 -0.61 -3.97 -7.37
N MET A 158 0.64 -4.42 -7.38
CA MET A 158 1.24 -5.08 -8.54
C MET A 158 2.28 -6.11 -8.10
N LYS A 159 2.55 -7.09 -8.96
CA LYS A 159 3.64 -8.05 -8.74
C LYS A 159 4.94 -7.46 -9.25
N ALA A 160 5.96 -7.42 -8.40
CA ALA A 160 7.33 -7.23 -8.85
C ALA A 160 7.83 -8.53 -9.50
N ALA A 161 8.52 -8.41 -10.63
CA ALA A 161 9.10 -9.55 -11.34
C ALA A 161 10.52 -9.21 -11.80
N PRO A 162 11.42 -10.21 -11.92
CA PRO A 162 12.76 -9.98 -12.42
C PRO A 162 12.74 -9.51 -13.89
N PRO A 163 13.84 -8.88 -14.36
CA PRO A 163 13.97 -8.52 -15.78
C PRO A 163 13.72 -9.72 -16.70
N GLY A 164 12.89 -9.53 -17.72
CA GLY A 164 12.55 -10.57 -18.70
C GLY A 164 11.34 -11.46 -18.33
N ALA A 165 10.80 -11.35 -17.11
CA ALA A 165 9.50 -11.92 -16.80
C ALA A 165 8.39 -11.16 -17.54
N ASP A 166 7.42 -11.87 -18.10
CA ASP A 166 6.27 -11.35 -18.84
C ASP A 166 4.93 -11.63 -18.12
N GLY A 167 4.86 -12.74 -17.39
CA GLY A 167 3.67 -13.15 -16.64
C GLY A 167 3.25 -12.17 -15.55
N GLY A 168 2.04 -11.61 -15.68
CA GLY A 168 1.39 -10.82 -14.63
C GLY A 168 1.87 -9.37 -14.50
N LEU A 169 2.62 -8.86 -15.50
CA LEU A 169 3.07 -7.46 -15.55
C LEU A 169 2.08 -6.52 -16.25
N ASP A 170 1.00 -7.02 -16.84
CA ASP A 170 -0.02 -6.18 -17.49
C ASP A 170 -0.70 -5.19 -16.51
N VAL A 171 -0.63 -5.46 -15.20
CA VAL A 171 -1.15 -4.58 -14.14
C VAL A 171 -0.23 -3.40 -13.82
N TRP A 172 0.98 -3.34 -14.40
CA TRP A 172 1.87 -2.21 -14.19
C TRP A 172 1.32 -0.99 -14.93
N PRO A 173 1.30 0.19 -14.29
CA PRO A 173 1.02 1.43 -14.96
C PRO A 173 1.90 1.65 -16.17
N ARG A 174 1.28 1.95 -17.32
CA ARG A 174 1.99 2.41 -18.53
C ARG A 174 2.39 3.89 -18.46
N LYS A 175 1.92 4.60 -17.44
CA LYS A 175 2.20 6.01 -17.18
C LYS A 175 2.54 6.18 -15.69
N PRO A 176 3.54 7.00 -15.34
CA PRO A 176 4.50 7.63 -16.24
C PRO A 176 5.43 6.60 -16.93
N PRO A 177 6.15 6.96 -18.01
CA PRO A 177 6.98 6.01 -18.77
C PRO A 177 8.09 5.34 -17.94
N ASN A 178 8.55 6.00 -16.87
CA ASN A 178 9.54 5.50 -15.92
C ASN A 178 8.93 4.68 -14.77
N PHE A 179 7.65 4.29 -14.85
CA PHE A 179 7.03 3.50 -13.80
C PHE A 179 7.49 2.04 -13.81
N ARG A 180 7.72 1.46 -15.00
CA ARG A 180 8.21 0.08 -15.17
C ARG A 180 9.73 0.00 -15.13
#